data_AF-A0A2T4D2B5-F1
#
_entry.id   AF-A0A2T4D2B5-F1
#
_cell.length_a   1.000
_cell.length_b   1.000
_cell.length_c   1.000
_cell.angle_alpha   90.00
_cell.angle_beta   90.00
_cell.angle_gamma   90.00
#
_symmetry.space_group_name_H-M   'P 1'
#
loop_
_entity.id
_entity.type
_entity.pdbx_description
1 polymer ?
#
loop_
_entity_poly.entity_id
_entity_poly.type
_entity_poly.pdbx_seq_one_letter_code
_entity_poly.pdbx_strand_id
1 'polypeptide(L)'
;TFTEDNQLEAFMQEFWARFGVDYDELNADSGWLRPTDQLRTPLADLPEEGITVTFSRDYALAHEDVILLSWDHPHVQQALELLTEDAFGSTCVAMLQNRALPAGTWFLELTFSSRAVAPRELAVQEFYPRQAIRVLLDSQGRDLSQKVPAPSLDKQLQFMDKKQARMIIKQLRPALQQAMVSAVAPAEALQQPLIEKTQQHIEAVLSQQLARLQQLQTRNPMIRDDELDAVVTRKTELLATLQ
;
A
#
# COMPACT_ATOMS: atom_id res chain seq x y z
N THR A 1 -10.38 2.57 -19.58
CA THR A 1 -9.06 3.20 -19.83
C THR A 1 -8.95 4.60 -19.24
N PHE A 2 -10.00 5.42 -19.16
CA PHE A 2 -9.98 6.72 -18.45
C PHE A 2 -9.97 6.66 -16.90
N THR A 3 -9.95 5.47 -16.31
CA THR A 3 -10.06 5.29 -14.85
C THR A 3 -8.71 5.32 -14.13
N GLU A 4 -7.59 5.15 -14.84
CA GLU A 4 -6.26 5.10 -14.22
C GLU A 4 -5.63 6.49 -14.08
N ASP A 5 -5.75 7.35 -15.11
CA ASP A 5 -5.12 8.68 -15.11
C ASP A 5 -5.73 9.59 -14.01
N ASN A 6 -7.06 9.57 -13.86
CA ASN A 6 -7.75 10.35 -12.82
C ASN A 6 -7.44 9.85 -11.40
N GLN A 7 -7.07 8.57 -11.24
CA GLN A 7 -6.63 8.05 -9.94
C GLN A 7 -5.21 8.50 -9.61
N LEU A 8 -4.31 8.49 -10.59
CA LEU A 8 -2.94 8.95 -10.41
C LEU A 8 -2.90 10.43 -10.05
N GLU A 9 -3.65 11.27 -10.77
CA GLU A 9 -3.71 12.70 -10.50
C GLU A 9 -4.20 12.98 -9.08
N ALA A 10 -5.35 12.41 -8.69
CA ALA A 10 -5.89 12.59 -7.34
C ALA A 10 -4.91 12.11 -6.25
N PHE A 11 -4.24 10.98 -6.48
CA PHE A 11 -3.21 10.46 -5.58
C PHE A 11 -2.03 11.41 -5.44
N MET A 12 -1.48 11.90 -6.56
CA MET A 12 -0.30 12.77 -6.55
C MET A 12 -0.60 14.14 -5.94
N GLN A 13 -1.75 14.74 -6.24
CA GLN A 13 -2.17 15.99 -5.60
C GLN A 13 -2.29 15.84 -4.08
N GLU A 14 -2.88 14.74 -3.60
CA GLU A 14 -2.96 14.46 -2.18
C GLU A 14 -1.58 14.23 -1.54
N PHE A 15 -0.68 13.53 -2.23
CA PHE A 15 0.70 13.35 -1.79
C PHE A 15 1.42 14.70 -1.68
N TRP A 16 1.40 15.53 -2.71
CA TRP A 16 2.07 16.83 -2.74
C TRP A 16 1.59 17.76 -1.62
N ALA A 17 0.27 17.85 -1.43
CA ALA A 17 -0.33 18.65 -0.36
C ALA A 17 0.13 18.21 1.04
N ARG A 18 0.43 16.92 1.25
CA ARG A 18 0.89 16.38 2.54
C ARG A 18 2.40 16.49 2.74
N PHE A 19 3.17 16.45 1.65
CA PHE A 19 4.63 16.43 1.67
C PHE A 19 5.28 17.80 1.49
N GLY A 20 4.49 18.86 1.31
CA GLY A 20 4.98 20.23 1.20
C GLY A 20 5.49 20.55 -0.20
N VAL A 21 4.74 20.09 -1.20
CA VAL A 21 4.96 20.43 -2.61
C VAL A 21 3.73 21.20 -3.09
N ASP A 22 3.96 22.37 -3.69
CA ASP A 22 2.88 23.15 -4.29
C ASP A 22 2.61 22.62 -5.70
N TYR A 23 1.32 22.51 -6.02
CA TYR A 23 0.83 22.20 -7.37
C TYR A 23 -0.15 23.30 -7.77
N ASP A 24 0.25 24.12 -8.74
CA ASP A 24 -0.58 25.19 -9.30
C ASP A 24 -1.10 24.76 -10.68
N GLU A 25 -2.42 24.61 -10.82
CA GLU A 25 -3.04 24.32 -12.13
C GLU A 25 -2.75 25.48 -13.10
N LEU A 26 -2.09 25.18 -14.22
CA LEU A 26 -1.81 26.14 -15.28
C LEU A 26 -2.94 26.17 -16.31
N ASN A 27 -3.48 24.99 -16.64
CA ASN A 27 -4.64 24.81 -17.51
C ASN A 27 -5.30 23.45 -17.23
N ALA A 28 -6.24 23.02 -18.09
CA ALA A 28 -7.00 21.79 -17.89
C ALA A 28 -6.16 20.50 -17.97
N ASP A 29 -4.98 20.55 -18.58
CA ASP A 29 -4.12 19.39 -18.84
C ASP A 29 -2.74 19.50 -18.19
N SER A 30 -2.40 20.61 -17.52
CA SER A 30 -1.07 20.79 -16.92
C SER A 30 -1.07 21.63 -15.65
N GLY A 31 -0.06 21.38 -14.82
CA GLY A 31 0.20 22.14 -13.61
C GLY A 31 1.69 22.35 -13.37
N TRP A 32 2.01 23.39 -12.61
CA TRP A 32 3.36 23.71 -12.18
C TRP A 32 3.59 23.13 -10.79
N LEU A 33 4.61 22.30 -10.66
CA LEU A 33 4.98 21.61 -9.44
C LEU A 33 6.26 22.22 -8.89
N ARG A 34 6.28 22.62 -7.61
CA ARG A 34 7.48 23.17 -6.97
C ARG A 34 7.62 22.75 -5.51
N PRO A 35 8.84 22.57 -5.00
CA PRO A 35 9.05 22.30 -3.59
C PRO A 35 8.75 23.56 -2.76
N THR A 36 8.27 23.36 -1.53
CA THR A 36 8.12 24.45 -0.54
C THR A 36 9.15 24.32 0.57
N ASP A 37 9.27 25.34 1.42
CA ASP A 37 10.08 25.28 2.65
C ASP A 37 9.63 24.17 3.62
N GLN A 38 8.42 23.61 3.43
CA GLN A 38 7.88 22.52 4.24
C GLN A 38 8.24 21.14 3.68
N LEU A 39 8.93 21.08 2.53
CA LEU A 39 9.37 19.83 1.93
C LEU A 39 10.30 19.10 2.89
N ARG A 40 9.90 17.88 3.26
CA ARG A 40 10.64 17.10 4.26
C ARG A 40 11.83 16.35 3.68
N THR A 41 11.73 15.96 2.41
CA THR A 41 12.71 15.13 1.75
C THR A 41 12.75 15.51 0.27
N PRO A 42 13.94 15.67 -0.34
CA PRO A 42 14.07 15.96 -1.76
C PRO A 42 13.34 14.91 -2.61
N LEU A 43 12.58 15.39 -3.60
CA LEU A 43 11.91 14.52 -4.56
C LEU A 43 12.73 14.40 -5.85
N ALA A 44 12.62 13.24 -6.49
CA ALA A 44 13.26 12.91 -7.74
C ALA A 44 12.79 13.89 -8.81
N ASP A 45 13.76 14.40 -9.56
CA ASP A 45 13.56 15.30 -10.70
C ASP A 45 12.74 16.56 -10.39
N LEU A 46 12.72 17.01 -9.12
CA LEU A 46 12.06 18.23 -8.68
C LEU A 46 13.08 19.31 -8.27
N PRO A 47 13.48 20.21 -9.18
CA PRO A 47 14.34 21.36 -8.86
C PRO A 47 13.59 22.43 -8.06
N GLU A 48 14.32 23.34 -7.42
CA GLU A 48 13.74 24.46 -6.65
C GLU A 48 12.87 25.38 -7.52
N GLU A 49 13.21 25.53 -8.79
CA GLU A 49 12.47 26.36 -9.76
C GLU A 49 11.16 25.71 -10.24
N GLY A 50 10.94 24.44 -9.86
CA GLY A 50 9.78 23.66 -10.24
C GLY A 50 9.83 23.12 -11.67
N ILE A 51 8.84 22.30 -11.99
CA ILE A 51 8.66 21.65 -13.29
C ILE A 51 7.20 21.76 -13.73
N THR A 52 6.95 21.74 -15.03
CA THR A 52 5.59 21.61 -15.56
C THR A 52 5.28 20.14 -15.79
N VAL A 53 4.18 19.66 -15.22
CA VAL A 53 3.76 18.27 -15.30
C VAL A 53 2.38 18.14 -15.94
N THR A 54 2.12 16.98 -16.52
CA THR A 54 0.81 16.60 -17.06
C THR A 54 0.53 15.13 -16.78
N PHE A 55 -0.75 14.78 -16.67
CA PHE A 55 -1.22 13.39 -16.66
C PHE A 55 -1.77 12.97 -18.03
N SER A 56 -1.82 13.89 -19.01
CA SER A 56 -2.32 13.65 -20.36
C SER A 56 -1.18 13.34 -21.32
N ARG A 57 -1.16 12.11 -21.85
CA ARG A 57 -0.17 11.69 -22.82
C ARG A 57 -0.24 12.52 -24.11
N ASP A 58 -1.45 12.83 -24.57
CA ASP A 58 -1.64 13.62 -25.80
C ASP A 58 -1.10 15.04 -25.62
N TYR A 59 -1.27 15.62 -24.41
CA TYR A 59 -0.72 16.92 -24.09
C TYR A 59 0.82 16.91 -24.05
N ALA A 60 1.42 15.89 -23.42
CA ALA A 60 2.87 15.73 -23.37
C ALA A 60 3.49 15.53 -24.77
N LEU A 61 2.81 14.81 -25.67
CA LEU A 61 3.28 14.63 -27.05
C LEU A 61 3.29 15.95 -27.85
N ALA A 62 2.41 16.89 -27.51
CA ALA A 62 2.34 18.19 -28.15
C ALA A 62 3.29 19.23 -27.53
N HIS A 63 3.80 18.99 -26.31
CA HIS A 63 4.61 19.94 -25.54
C HIS A 63 5.84 19.24 -24.94
N GLU A 64 7.00 19.40 -25.60
CA GLU A 64 8.25 18.73 -25.20
C GLU A 64 8.76 19.14 -23.80
N ASP A 65 8.45 20.35 -23.35
CA ASP A 65 8.90 20.90 -22.06
C ASP A 65 8.03 20.44 -20.87
N VAL A 66 7.03 19.57 -21.10
CA VAL A 66 6.07 19.12 -20.09
C VAL A 66 6.30 17.65 -19.76
N ILE A 67 6.49 17.36 -18.47
CA ILE A 67 6.78 16.01 -17.99
C ILE A 67 5.49 15.22 -17.83
N LEU A 68 5.37 14.10 -18.54
CA LEU A 68 4.28 13.15 -18.36
C LEU A 68 4.48 12.34 -17.09
N LEU A 69 3.57 12.46 -16.14
CA LEU A 69 3.51 11.61 -14.97
C LEU A 69 2.70 10.34 -15.27
N SER A 70 3.31 9.20 -15.02
CA SER A 70 2.68 7.87 -15.05
C SER A 70 3.01 7.13 -13.77
N TRP A 71 2.36 6.00 -13.51
CA TRP A 71 2.68 5.15 -12.37
C TRP A 71 4.16 4.75 -12.32
N ASP A 72 4.80 4.57 -13.47
CA ASP A 72 6.21 4.18 -13.57
C ASP A 72 7.20 5.36 -13.52
N HIS A 73 6.71 6.61 -13.49
CA HIS A 73 7.58 7.78 -13.47
C HIS A 73 8.39 7.82 -12.14
N PRO A 74 9.72 8.14 -12.16
CA PRO A 74 10.55 8.13 -10.95
C PRO A 74 9.98 8.98 -9.80
N HIS A 75 9.42 10.15 -10.11
CA HIS A 75 8.74 11.00 -9.14
C HIS A 75 7.55 10.31 -8.44
N VAL A 76 6.75 9.55 -9.20
CA VAL A 76 5.59 8.81 -8.67
C VAL A 76 6.05 7.58 -7.88
N GLN A 77 7.05 6.85 -8.37
CA GLN A 77 7.64 5.71 -7.68
C GLN A 77 8.24 6.12 -6.33
N GLN A 78 8.94 7.25 -6.28
CA GLN A 78 9.48 7.76 -5.02
C GLN A 78 8.37 8.24 -4.07
N ALA A 79 7.29 8.84 -4.59
CA ALA A 79 6.14 9.20 -3.76
C ALA A 79 5.51 7.96 -3.09
N LEU A 80 5.36 6.88 -3.85
CA LEU A 80 4.89 5.58 -3.34
C LEU A 80 5.86 4.98 -2.33
N GLU A 81 7.17 5.02 -2.59
CA GLU A 81 8.20 4.56 -1.66
C GLU A 81 8.14 5.33 -0.34
N LEU A 82 8.13 6.66 -0.38
CA LEU A 82 8.02 7.51 0.81
C LEU A 82 6.74 7.21 1.60
N LEU A 83 5.60 7.03 0.94
CA LEU A 83 4.34 6.70 1.62
C LEU A 83 4.32 5.29 2.25
N THR A 84 5.07 4.34 1.67
CA THR A 84 5.07 2.95 2.13
C THR A 84 6.18 2.63 3.13
N GLU A 85 7.26 3.42 3.13
CA GLU A 85 8.42 3.24 4.01
C GLU A 85 8.49 4.24 5.15
N ASP A 86 7.95 5.46 5.01
CA ASP A 86 7.99 6.45 6.08
C ASP A 86 7.10 6.02 7.26
N ALA A 87 7.65 6.14 8.46
CA ALA A 87 6.92 5.90 9.70
C ALA A 87 6.07 7.11 10.11
N PHE A 88 6.18 8.25 9.43
CA PHE A 88 5.36 9.41 9.72
C PHE A 88 3.87 9.11 9.52
N GLY A 89 3.05 9.38 10.54
CA GLY A 89 1.62 9.07 10.50
C GLY A 89 1.27 7.61 10.82
N SER A 90 2.25 6.74 11.11
CA SER A 90 2.01 5.34 11.51
C SER A 90 1.32 5.17 12.87
N THR A 91 1.24 6.24 13.67
CA THR A 91 0.55 6.24 14.97
C THR A 91 -0.30 7.50 15.13
N CYS A 92 -1.52 7.33 15.63
CA CYS A 92 -2.45 8.40 15.91
C CYS A 92 -3.23 8.09 17.20
N VAL A 93 -3.69 9.13 17.89
CA VAL A 93 -4.66 9.02 18.98
C VAL A 93 -5.80 9.95 18.66
N ALA A 94 -7.01 9.40 18.62
CA ALA A 94 -8.23 10.14 18.34
C ALA A 94 -9.30 9.84 19.40
N MET A 95 -10.29 10.73 19.50
CA MET A 95 -11.41 10.58 20.41
C MET A 95 -12.64 10.09 19.64
N LEU A 96 -13.27 9.01 20.12
CA LEU A 96 -14.58 8.57 19.65
C LEU A 96 -15.67 9.11 20.58
N GLN A 97 -16.49 10.04 20.10
CA GLN A 97 -17.63 10.55 20.87
C GLN A 97 -18.88 9.71 20.63
N ASN A 98 -19.11 8.69 21.46
CA ASN A 98 -20.29 7.85 21.36
C ASN A 98 -20.98 7.69 22.73
N ARG A 99 -22.18 8.26 22.87
CA ARG A 99 -22.97 8.23 24.12
C ARG A 99 -23.48 6.84 24.50
N ALA A 100 -23.49 5.89 23.55
CA ALA A 100 -23.88 4.50 23.82
C ALA A 100 -22.75 3.69 24.47
N LEU A 101 -21.51 4.20 24.49
CA LEU A 101 -20.37 3.52 25.10
C LEU A 101 -20.14 4.04 26.53
N PRO A 102 -19.74 3.15 27.47
CA PRO A 102 -19.31 3.58 28.79
C PRO A 102 -18.13 4.55 28.74
N ALA A 103 -18.05 5.44 29.73
CA ALA A 103 -16.90 6.32 29.88
C ALA A 103 -15.62 5.49 30.10
N GLY A 104 -14.53 5.88 29.43
CA GLY A 104 -13.24 5.20 29.52
C GLY A 104 -13.08 3.99 28.59
N THR A 105 -14.07 3.68 27.74
CA THR A 105 -13.88 2.71 26.66
C THR A 105 -12.78 3.20 25.71
N TRP A 106 -11.87 2.31 25.35
CA TRP A 106 -10.83 2.55 24.36
C TRP A 106 -10.77 1.39 23.36
N PHE A 107 -10.24 1.71 22.19
CA PHE A 107 -9.99 0.76 21.11
C PHE A 107 -8.53 0.87 20.69
N LEU A 108 -7.98 -0.23 20.18
CA LEU A 108 -6.66 -0.28 19.58
C LEU A 108 -6.80 -0.82 18.16
N GLU A 109 -6.50 0.03 17.20
CA GLU A 109 -6.45 -0.31 15.78
C GLU A 109 -4.99 -0.52 15.37
N LEU A 110 -4.70 -1.68 14.78
CA LEU A 110 -3.39 -2.07 14.29
C LEU A 110 -3.52 -2.49 12.84
N THR A 111 -2.59 -2.02 12.01
CA THR A 111 -2.48 -2.49 10.63
C THR A 111 -1.17 -3.25 10.49
N PHE A 112 -1.26 -4.56 10.32
CA PHE A 112 -0.13 -5.45 10.07
C PHE A 112 0.19 -5.46 8.58
N SER A 113 1.48 -5.51 8.25
CA SER A 113 1.94 -5.66 6.87
C SER A 113 2.42 -7.09 6.65
N SER A 114 1.68 -7.89 5.89
CA SER A 114 2.11 -9.21 5.46
C SER A 114 2.83 -9.11 4.11
N ARG A 115 4.06 -9.64 4.04
CA ARG A 115 4.88 -9.66 2.82
C ARG A 115 5.65 -10.98 2.74
N ALA A 116 5.80 -11.51 1.53
CA ALA A 116 6.69 -12.62 1.26
C ALA A 116 8.13 -12.12 1.11
N VAL A 117 9.09 -12.84 1.67
CA VAL A 117 10.52 -12.56 1.52
C VAL A 117 11.11 -13.61 0.59
N ALA A 118 11.43 -13.20 -0.65
CA ALA A 118 11.93 -14.08 -1.69
C ALA A 118 13.01 -13.37 -2.52
N PRO A 119 13.89 -14.12 -3.21
CA PRO A 119 14.76 -13.56 -4.25
C PRO A 119 13.95 -12.78 -5.30
N ARG A 120 14.52 -11.68 -5.81
CA ARG A 120 13.86 -10.81 -6.80
C ARG A 120 13.45 -11.56 -8.07
N GLU A 121 14.23 -12.56 -8.46
CA GLU A 121 14.03 -13.39 -9.65
C GLU A 121 12.71 -14.18 -9.62
N LEU A 122 12.16 -14.47 -8.44
CA LEU A 122 10.86 -15.15 -8.33
C LEU A 122 9.67 -14.24 -8.61
N ALA A 123 9.88 -12.92 -8.49
CA ALA A 123 8.84 -11.90 -8.63
C ALA A 123 7.59 -12.22 -7.78
N VAL A 124 7.79 -12.63 -6.52
CA VAL A 124 6.69 -13.05 -5.61
C VAL A 124 5.59 -12.00 -5.45
N GLN A 125 5.92 -10.71 -5.62
CA GLN A 125 4.99 -9.60 -5.53
C GLN A 125 3.91 -9.62 -6.63
N GLU A 126 4.13 -10.33 -7.75
CA GLU A 126 3.10 -10.55 -8.79
C GLU A 126 1.93 -11.36 -8.24
N PHE A 127 2.18 -12.26 -7.29
CA PHE A 127 1.18 -13.15 -6.70
C PHE A 127 0.75 -12.69 -5.31
N TYR A 128 1.71 -12.23 -4.50
CA TYR A 128 1.51 -11.78 -3.13
C TYR A 128 2.10 -10.38 -2.92
N PRO A 129 1.46 -9.33 -3.45
CA PRO A 129 1.83 -7.97 -3.12
C PRO A 129 1.63 -7.74 -1.62
N ARG A 130 2.30 -6.72 -1.05
CA ARG A 130 2.19 -6.37 0.37
C ARG A 130 0.71 -6.26 0.78
N GLN A 131 0.28 -7.11 1.71
CA GLN A 131 -1.09 -7.11 2.23
C GLN A 131 -1.16 -6.29 3.51
N ALA A 132 -2.16 -5.41 3.61
CA ALA A 132 -2.49 -4.71 4.86
C ALA A 132 -3.60 -5.46 5.60
N ILE A 133 -3.31 -5.92 6.81
CA ILE A 133 -4.23 -6.69 7.65
C ILE A 133 -4.59 -5.84 8.86
N ARG A 134 -5.85 -5.42 8.92
CA ARG A 134 -6.37 -4.58 9.99
C ARG A 134 -6.91 -5.42 11.13
N VAL A 135 -6.48 -5.13 12.36
CA VAL A 135 -7.04 -5.66 13.60
C VAL A 135 -7.52 -4.51 14.48
N LEU A 136 -8.80 -4.53 14.86
CA LEU A 136 -9.42 -3.57 15.79
C LEU A 136 -9.84 -4.29 17.05
N LEU A 137 -9.14 -4.03 18.15
CA LEU A 137 -9.46 -4.56 19.47
C LEU A 137 -10.20 -3.53 20.32
N ASP A 138 -11.13 -4.00 21.14
CA ASP A 138 -11.66 -3.20 22.25
C ASP A 138 -10.85 -3.38 23.54
N SER A 139 -11.25 -2.65 24.59
CA SER A 139 -10.59 -2.69 25.90
C SER A 139 -10.60 -4.06 26.60
N GLN A 140 -11.39 -5.02 26.10
CA GLN A 140 -11.44 -6.40 26.60
C GLN A 140 -10.65 -7.38 25.73
N GLY A 141 -10.01 -6.90 24.65
CA GLY A 141 -9.26 -7.72 23.69
C GLY A 141 -10.14 -8.43 22.68
N ARG A 142 -11.42 -8.06 22.53
CA ARG A 142 -12.29 -8.65 21.52
C ARG A 142 -12.00 -8.03 20.16
N ASP A 143 -11.89 -8.87 19.13
CA ASP A 143 -11.72 -8.43 17.75
C ASP A 143 -13.05 -7.93 17.15
N LEU A 144 -13.04 -6.69 16.68
CA LEU A 144 -14.15 -5.98 16.05
C LEU A 144 -13.90 -5.68 14.56
N SER A 145 -12.80 -6.16 13.98
CA SER A 145 -12.34 -5.79 12.63
C SER A 145 -13.39 -6.02 11.55
N GLN A 146 -14.05 -7.18 11.57
CA GLN A 146 -15.11 -7.51 10.60
C GLN A 146 -16.43 -6.80 10.87
N LYS A 147 -16.67 -6.35 12.11
CA LYS A 147 -17.92 -5.71 12.54
C LYS A 147 -17.90 -4.20 12.32
N VAL A 148 -16.72 -3.59 12.36
CA VAL A 148 -16.53 -2.14 12.30
C VAL A 148 -15.58 -1.80 11.15
N PRO A 149 -16.10 -1.44 9.97
CA PRO A 149 -15.27 -1.01 8.85
C PRO A 149 -14.47 0.26 9.18
N ALA A 150 -13.22 0.35 8.70
CA ALA A 150 -12.35 1.51 8.95
C ALA A 150 -12.98 2.85 8.51
N PRO A 151 -13.54 2.98 7.28
CA PRO A 151 -14.11 4.27 6.86
C PRO A 151 -15.29 4.75 7.70
N SER A 152 -16.01 3.82 8.34
CA SER A 152 -17.12 4.13 9.23
C SER A 152 -16.62 4.55 10.62
N LEU A 153 -15.50 3.99 11.07
CA LEU A 153 -14.84 4.41 12.31
C LEU A 153 -14.23 5.81 12.14
N ASP A 154 -13.46 6.02 11.07
CA ASP A 154 -12.73 7.27 10.79
C ASP A 154 -13.64 8.50 10.81
N LYS A 155 -14.85 8.39 10.23
CA LYS A 155 -15.85 9.48 10.21
C LYS A 155 -16.36 9.90 11.59
N GLN A 156 -16.21 9.05 12.60
CA GLN A 156 -16.65 9.32 13.97
C GLN A 156 -15.50 9.80 14.87
N LEU A 157 -14.26 9.68 14.40
CA LEU A 157 -13.09 10.08 15.15
C LEU A 157 -12.93 11.60 15.12
N GLN A 158 -12.59 12.16 16.28
CA GLN A 158 -12.30 13.57 16.46
C GLN A 158 -10.87 13.76 16.93
N PHE A 159 -10.31 14.93 16.60
CA PHE A 159 -8.99 15.34 17.05
C PHE A 159 -8.89 15.32 18.59
N MET A 160 -7.75 14.83 19.09
CA MET A 160 -7.38 14.88 20.50
C MET A 160 -6.06 15.63 20.64
N ASP A 161 -5.98 16.57 21.59
CA ASP A 161 -4.73 17.29 21.80
C ASP A 161 -3.63 16.39 22.36
N LYS A 162 -2.38 16.73 22.01
CA LYS A 162 -1.20 15.92 22.31
C LYS A 162 -0.96 15.73 23.81
N LYS A 163 -1.35 16.69 24.66
CA LYS A 163 -1.14 16.61 26.11
C LYS A 163 -2.10 15.60 26.72
N GLN A 164 -3.38 15.66 26.34
CA GLN A 164 -4.40 14.69 26.76
C GLN A 164 -4.06 13.28 26.28
N ALA A 165 -3.74 13.13 24.99
CA ALA A 165 -3.36 11.85 24.40
C ALA A 165 -2.20 11.18 25.16
N ARG A 166 -1.12 11.93 25.45
CA ARG A 166 0.03 11.40 26.21
C ARG A 166 -0.34 10.94 27.62
N MET A 167 -1.23 11.65 28.30
CA MET A 167 -1.69 11.28 29.63
C MET A 167 -2.47 9.96 29.61
N ILE A 168 -3.39 9.81 28.65
CA ILE A 168 -4.19 8.59 28.48
C ILE A 168 -3.29 7.40 28.12
N ILE A 169 -2.39 7.57 27.14
CA ILE A 169 -1.45 6.51 26.75
C ILE A 169 -0.56 6.08 27.92
N LYS A 170 -0.11 7.02 28.76
CA LYS A 170 0.68 6.69 29.95
C LYS A 170 -0.09 5.80 30.93
N GLN A 171 -1.40 6.05 31.12
CA GLN A 171 -2.26 5.26 32.00
C GLN A 171 -2.58 3.88 31.40
N LEU A 172 -2.85 3.82 30.09
CA LEU A 172 -3.25 2.59 29.41
C LEU A 172 -2.07 1.71 28.95
N ARG A 173 -0.83 2.16 29.15
CA ARG A 173 0.37 1.50 28.59
C ARG A 173 0.42 -0.02 28.80
N PRO A 174 0.20 -0.57 30.02
CA PRO A 174 0.27 -2.03 30.22
C PRO A 174 -0.84 -2.77 29.44
N ALA A 175 -2.05 -2.21 29.44
CA ALA A 175 -3.19 -2.76 28.73
C ALA A 175 -2.99 -2.74 27.19
N LEU A 176 -2.47 -1.63 26.66
CA LEU A 176 -2.15 -1.51 25.24
C LEU A 176 -1.06 -2.50 24.83
N GLN A 177 0.00 -2.65 25.63
CA GLN A 177 1.06 -3.63 25.35
C GLN A 177 0.51 -5.06 25.30
N GLN A 178 -0.35 -5.43 26.24
CA GLN A 178 -1.01 -6.74 26.23
C GLN A 178 -1.92 -6.91 25.01
N ALA A 179 -2.69 -5.88 24.66
CA ALA A 179 -3.58 -5.90 23.50
C ALA A 179 -2.80 -6.05 22.18
N MET A 180 -1.66 -5.35 22.03
CA MET A 180 -0.77 -5.49 20.88
C MET A 180 -0.28 -6.92 20.69
N VAL A 181 0.12 -7.60 21.77
CA VAL A 181 0.52 -9.01 21.72
C VAL A 181 -0.67 -9.89 21.32
N SER A 182 -1.86 -9.66 21.89
CA SER A 182 -3.05 -10.45 21.56
C SER A 182 -3.57 -10.24 20.14
N ALA A 183 -3.24 -9.13 19.49
CA ALA A 183 -3.68 -8.80 18.14
C ALA A 183 -2.96 -9.63 17.04
N VAL A 184 -1.83 -10.26 17.36
CA VAL A 184 -1.06 -11.06 16.41
C VAL A 184 -1.85 -12.27 15.93
N ALA A 185 -2.47 -13.04 16.83
CA ALA A 185 -3.21 -14.24 16.45
C ALA A 185 -4.41 -13.97 15.52
N PRO A 186 -5.26 -12.94 15.76
CA PRO A 186 -6.26 -12.51 14.79
C PRO A 186 -5.67 -12.10 13.44
N ALA A 187 -4.52 -11.39 13.43
CA ALA A 187 -3.87 -10.99 12.19
C ALA A 187 -3.38 -12.21 11.38
N GLU A 188 -2.76 -13.20 12.03
CA GLU A 188 -2.33 -14.45 11.41
C GLU A 188 -3.52 -15.26 10.86
N ALA A 189 -4.62 -15.31 11.61
CA ALA A 189 -5.85 -15.97 11.15
C ALA A 189 -6.45 -15.29 9.91
N LEU A 190 -6.33 -13.96 9.78
CA LEU A 190 -6.73 -13.21 8.59
C LEU A 190 -5.72 -13.34 7.44
N GLN A 191 -4.44 -13.57 7.74
CA GLN A 191 -3.38 -13.78 6.76
C GLN A 191 -3.52 -15.12 6.04
N GLN A 192 -3.85 -16.18 6.77
CA GLN A 192 -3.91 -17.54 6.25
C GLN A 192 -4.75 -17.71 4.97
N PRO A 193 -6.00 -17.21 4.88
CA PRO A 193 -6.78 -17.32 3.65
C PRO A 193 -6.20 -16.52 2.48
N LEU A 194 -5.44 -15.44 2.74
CA LEU A 194 -4.73 -14.70 1.70
C LEU A 194 -3.60 -15.54 1.12
N ILE A 195 -2.84 -16.22 1.98
CA ILE A 195 -1.78 -17.17 1.58
C ILE A 195 -2.38 -18.31 0.75
N GLU A 196 -3.46 -18.95 1.23
CA GLU A 196 -4.10 -20.07 0.53
C GLU A 196 -4.61 -19.66 -0.85
N LYS A 197 -5.29 -18.50 -0.95
CA LYS A 197 -5.74 -17.94 -2.22
C LYS A 197 -4.58 -17.68 -3.18
N THR A 198 -3.46 -17.22 -2.64
CA THR A 198 -2.24 -16.93 -3.41
C THR A 198 -1.60 -18.21 -3.93
N GLN A 199 -1.47 -19.24 -3.10
CA GLN A 199 -0.96 -20.55 -3.51
C GLN A 199 -1.82 -21.15 -4.63
N GLN A 200 -3.15 -21.08 -4.49
CA GLN A 200 -4.08 -21.51 -5.55
C GLN A 200 -3.91 -20.71 -6.84
N HIS A 201 -3.68 -19.40 -6.73
CA HIS A 201 -3.46 -18.54 -7.88
C HIS A 201 -2.13 -18.86 -8.60
N ILE A 202 -1.05 -19.05 -7.86
CA ILE A 202 0.26 -19.48 -8.38
C ILE A 202 0.12 -20.80 -9.13
N GLU A 203 -0.52 -21.79 -8.49
CA GLU A 203 -0.73 -23.10 -9.08
C GLU A 203 -1.52 -23.01 -10.39
N ALA A 204 -2.61 -22.25 -10.42
CA ALA A 204 -3.43 -22.07 -11.62
C ALA A 204 -2.64 -21.40 -12.76
N VAL A 205 -1.96 -20.29 -12.49
CA VAL A 205 -1.27 -19.49 -13.52
C VAL A 205 -0.07 -20.26 -14.09
N LEU A 206 0.79 -20.80 -13.22
CA LEU A 206 2.03 -21.44 -13.67
C LEU A 206 1.78 -22.82 -14.27
N SER A 207 0.77 -23.57 -13.80
CA SER A 207 0.39 -24.84 -14.44
C SER A 207 -0.26 -24.59 -15.82
N GLN A 208 -1.02 -23.51 -15.99
CA GLN A 208 -1.52 -23.12 -17.33
C GLN A 208 -0.37 -22.70 -18.25
N GLN A 209 0.59 -21.92 -17.75
CA GLN A 209 1.78 -21.52 -18.52
C GLN A 209 2.60 -22.74 -18.96
N LEU A 210 2.83 -23.69 -18.05
CA LEU A 210 3.55 -24.92 -18.34
C LEU A 210 2.84 -25.76 -19.41
N ALA A 211 1.52 -25.97 -19.28
CA ALA A 211 0.73 -26.70 -20.27
C ALA A 211 0.79 -26.04 -21.66
N ARG A 212 0.76 -24.70 -21.71
CA ARG A 212 0.92 -23.94 -22.96
C ARG A 212 2.31 -24.13 -23.57
N LEU A 213 3.37 -24.06 -22.77
CA LEU A 213 4.74 -24.27 -23.26
C LEU A 213 4.94 -25.69 -23.79
N GLN A 214 4.44 -26.70 -23.08
CA GLN A 214 4.46 -28.10 -23.52
C GLN A 214 3.73 -28.27 -24.86
N GLN A 215 2.54 -27.68 -25.01
CA GLN A 215 1.80 -27.74 -26.28
C GLN A 215 2.59 -27.07 -27.41
N LEU A 216 3.20 -25.92 -27.17
CA LEU A 216 4.00 -25.22 -28.16
C LEU A 216 5.27 -26.00 -28.54
N GLN A 217 5.92 -26.66 -27.57
CA GLN A 217 7.11 -27.49 -27.81
C GLN A 217 6.82 -28.63 -28.81
N THR A 218 5.62 -29.21 -28.78
CA THR A 218 5.22 -30.23 -29.78
C THR A 218 5.20 -29.72 -31.23
N ARG A 219 5.11 -28.40 -31.43
CA ARG A 219 5.00 -27.75 -32.76
C ARG A 219 6.17 -26.83 -33.09
N ASN A 220 7.02 -26.49 -32.12
CA ASN A 220 8.11 -25.55 -32.27
C ASN A 220 9.37 -26.06 -31.54
N PRO A 221 10.37 -26.58 -32.27
CA PRO A 221 11.60 -27.11 -31.67
C PRO A 221 12.51 -26.03 -31.07
N MET A 222 12.17 -24.74 -31.20
CA MET A 222 12.90 -23.64 -30.56
C MET A 222 12.62 -23.53 -29.05
N ILE A 223 11.58 -24.19 -28.54
CA ILE A 223 11.27 -24.22 -27.11
C ILE A 223 12.14 -25.27 -26.43
N ARG A 224 13.04 -24.81 -25.57
CA ARG A 224 14.01 -25.64 -24.85
C ARG A 224 13.40 -26.26 -23.60
N ASP A 225 13.90 -27.42 -23.19
CA ASP A 225 13.47 -28.07 -21.95
C ASP A 225 13.76 -27.19 -20.72
N ASP A 226 14.87 -26.45 -20.73
CA ASP A 226 15.24 -25.47 -19.70
C ASP A 226 14.13 -24.43 -19.43
N GLU A 227 13.31 -24.08 -20.43
CA GLU A 227 12.22 -23.11 -20.27
C GLU A 227 11.04 -23.72 -19.48
N LEU A 228 10.78 -25.02 -19.66
CA LEU A 228 9.77 -25.74 -18.89
C LEU A 228 10.26 -25.94 -17.45
N ASP A 229 11.53 -26.35 -17.29
CA ASP A 229 12.17 -26.54 -16.00
C ASP A 229 12.21 -25.24 -15.19
N ALA A 230 12.45 -24.10 -15.84
CA ALA A 230 12.39 -22.79 -15.19
C ALA A 230 11.00 -22.49 -14.62
N VAL A 231 9.92 -22.81 -15.34
CA VAL A 231 8.54 -22.61 -14.84
C VAL A 231 8.23 -23.54 -13.68
N VAL A 232 8.64 -24.81 -13.76
CA VAL A 232 8.46 -25.79 -12.67
C VAL A 232 9.23 -25.37 -11.41
N THR A 233 10.47 -24.95 -11.59
CA THR A 233 11.34 -24.46 -10.51
C THR A 233 10.73 -23.22 -9.87
N ARG A 234 10.37 -22.21 -10.67
CA ARG A 234 9.72 -20.98 -10.19
C ARG A 234 8.45 -21.28 -9.40
N LYS A 235 7.59 -22.18 -9.89
CA LYS A 235 6.37 -22.59 -9.19
C LYS A 235 6.68 -23.20 -7.83
N THR A 236 7.62 -24.13 -7.80
CA THR A 236 8.01 -24.85 -6.57
C THR A 236 8.59 -23.89 -5.53
N GLU A 237 9.48 -23.00 -5.93
CA GLU A 237 10.09 -22.01 -5.03
C GLU A 237 9.10 -20.96 -4.53
N LEU A 238 8.17 -20.50 -5.38
CA LEU A 238 7.11 -19.59 -4.96
C LEU A 238 6.19 -20.23 -3.92
N LEU A 239 5.77 -21.48 -4.13
CA LEU A 239 4.92 -22.19 -3.17
C LEU A 239 5.65 -22.45 -1.84
N ALA A 240 6.95 -22.77 -1.89
CA ALA A 240 7.78 -22.96 -0.70
C ALA A 240 7.95 -21.66 0.11
N THR A 241 7.99 -20.50 -0.57
CA THR A 241 8.09 -19.18 0.08
C THR A 241 6.83 -18.81 0.87
N LEU A 242 5.68 -19.43 0.54
CA LEU A 242 4.36 -19.14 1.12
C LEU A 242 3.91 -20.19 2.14
N GLN A 243 4.81 -21.07 2.61
CA GLN A 243 4.57 -22.01 3.72
C GLN A 243 4.97 -21.38 5.05
#